data_AF-A0A8J6B4I5-F1
#
_entry.id   AF-A0A8J6B4I5-F1
#
_cell.length_a   1.000
_cell.length_b   1.000
_cell.length_c   1.000
_cell.angle_alpha   90.00
_cell.angle_beta   90.00
_cell.angle_gamma   90.00
#
_symmetry.space_group_name_H-M   'P 1'
#
loop_
_entity.id
_entity.type
_entity.pdbx_description
1 polymer ?
#
loop_
_entity_poly.entity_id
_entity_poly.type
_entity_poly.pdbx_seq_one_letter_code
_entity_poly.pdbx_strand_id
1 'polypeptide(L)'
;MCETLGYFFQVVHFPEECEDYYAAVRKWEIEKSSLVILFLCSSFNSVQCGSLWEDCKEAFLKNTEAKPRIVYHKIDNGARSSDCIQQLMEEDPNKANKTKIIEHNGEPEEGAYSTYCHVEQVIKQVCYSVQHWT
;
A
#
# COMPACT_ATOMS: atom_id res chain seq x y z
N MET A 1 -8.94 20.64 5.01
CA MET A 1 -7.98 21.20 4.03
C MET A 1 -7.99 20.41 2.71
N CYS A 2 -8.08 19.08 2.75
CA CYS A 2 -8.23 18.22 1.55
C CYS A 2 -9.65 18.25 0.94
N GLU A 3 -10.72 18.24 1.76
CA GLU A 3 -12.12 18.27 1.28
C GLU A 3 -12.46 19.56 0.53
N THR A 4 -11.94 20.69 0.99
CA THR A 4 -12.08 21.99 0.31
C THR A 4 -11.36 22.06 -1.04
N LEU A 5 -10.43 21.13 -1.30
CA LEU A 5 -9.72 20.93 -2.56
C LEU A 5 -10.32 19.79 -3.40
N GLY A 6 -11.46 19.21 -2.98
CA GLY A 6 -12.14 18.11 -3.68
C GLY A 6 -11.53 16.72 -3.44
N TYR A 7 -10.63 16.57 -2.48
CA TYR A 7 -10.08 15.26 -2.09
C TYR A 7 -10.91 14.67 -0.96
N PHE A 8 -11.37 13.44 -1.15
CA PHE A 8 -12.16 12.68 -0.19
C PHE A 8 -11.37 11.45 0.30
N PHE A 9 -11.53 11.11 1.57
CA PHE A 9 -10.96 9.91 2.16
C PHE A 9 -12.09 8.96 2.55
N GLN A 10 -12.07 7.76 1.99
CA GLN A 10 -13.01 6.70 2.32
C GLN A 10 -12.22 5.47 2.75
N VAL A 11 -12.54 4.94 3.93
CA VAL A 11 -12.01 3.66 4.39
C VAL A 11 -12.96 2.58 3.90
N VAL A 12 -12.44 1.66 3.09
CA VAL A 12 -13.17 0.47 2.66
C VAL A 12 -12.50 -0.74 3.30
N HIS A 13 -13.29 -1.56 3.99
CA HIS A 13 -12.82 -2.76 4.68
C HIS A 13 -13.42 -4.00 4.01
N PHE A 14 -12.59 -4.98 3.72
CA PHE A 14 -12.99 -6.25 3.12
C PHE A 14 -12.72 -7.39 4.13
N PRO A 15 -13.76 -8.12 4.57
CA PRO A 15 -13.57 -9.23 5.49
C PRO A 15 -12.89 -10.43 4.80
N GLU A 16 -11.95 -11.08 5.50
CA GLU A 16 -11.20 -12.25 5.00
C GLU A 16 -12.11 -13.43 4.61
N GLU A 17 -13.23 -13.60 5.30
CA GLU A 17 -14.18 -14.70 5.09
C GLU A 17 -14.90 -14.64 3.73
N CYS A 18 -14.79 -13.52 3.00
CA CYS A 18 -15.46 -13.25 1.73
C CYS A 18 -14.47 -12.79 0.64
N GLU A 19 -13.21 -13.22 0.71
CA GLU A 19 -12.13 -12.76 -0.15
C GLU A 19 -12.44 -12.82 -1.65
N ASP A 20 -13.01 -13.91 -2.15
CA ASP A 20 -13.31 -14.04 -3.58
C ASP A 20 -14.48 -13.17 -4.02
N TYR A 21 -15.44 -12.93 -3.12
CA TYR A 21 -16.64 -12.14 -3.41
C TYR A 21 -16.32 -10.68 -3.72
N TYR A 22 -15.26 -10.14 -3.10
CA TYR A 22 -14.87 -8.74 -3.25
C TYR A 22 -13.70 -8.51 -4.22
N ALA A 23 -13.18 -9.54 -4.89
CA ALA A 23 -11.98 -9.42 -5.72
C ALA A 23 -12.08 -8.29 -6.77
N ALA A 24 -13.21 -8.20 -7.47
CA ALA A 24 -13.44 -7.14 -8.46
C ALA A 24 -13.51 -5.73 -7.83
N VAL A 25 -14.10 -5.62 -6.63
CA VAL A 25 -14.22 -4.35 -5.91
C VAL A 25 -12.86 -3.91 -5.38
N ARG A 26 -12.08 -4.81 -4.77
CA ARG A 26 -10.71 -4.51 -4.31
C ARG A 26 -9.82 -4.02 -5.44
N LYS A 27 -9.83 -4.72 -6.58
CA LYS A 27 -9.12 -4.29 -7.79
C LYS A 27 -9.54 -2.88 -8.21
N TRP A 28 -10.84 -2.60 -8.26
CA TRP A 28 -11.34 -1.28 -8.64
C TRP A 28 -10.90 -0.18 -7.65
N GLU A 29 -10.95 -0.43 -6.35
CA GLU A 29 -10.48 0.52 -5.32
C GLU A 29 -8.97 0.80 -5.47
N ILE A 30 -8.15 -0.23 -5.71
CA ILE A 30 -6.71 -0.09 -5.97
C ILE A 30 -6.45 0.75 -7.23
N GLU A 31 -7.19 0.50 -8.31
CA GLU A 31 -7.07 1.24 -9.57
C GLU A 31 -7.50 2.69 -9.43
N LYS A 32 -8.56 2.99 -8.67
CA LYS A 32 -9.10 4.36 -8.56
C LYS A 32 -8.45 5.20 -7.47
N SER A 33 -7.87 4.58 -6.46
CA SER A 33 -7.20 5.29 -5.37
C SER A 33 -5.98 6.07 -5.89
N SER A 34 -5.75 7.24 -5.30
CA SER A 34 -4.57 8.08 -5.58
C SER A 34 -3.33 7.64 -4.78
N LEU A 35 -3.55 6.87 -3.71
CA LEU A 35 -2.53 6.29 -2.84
C LEU A 35 -3.00 4.90 -2.43
N VAL A 36 -2.10 3.92 -2.47
CA VAL A 36 -2.36 2.56 -1.96
C VAL A 36 -1.38 2.27 -0.82
N ILE A 37 -1.90 1.76 0.29
CA ILE A 37 -1.12 1.37 1.47
C ILE A 37 -1.39 -0.12 1.71
N LEU A 38 -0.33 -0.92 1.78
CA LEU A 38 -0.41 -2.35 2.01
C LEU A 38 0.31 -2.70 3.29
N PHE A 39 -0.39 -3.36 4.22
CA PHE A 39 0.15 -3.82 5.49
C PHE A 39 0.46 -5.31 5.38
N LEU A 40 1.74 -5.65 5.32
CA LEU A 40 2.24 -7.00 5.17
C LEU A 40 2.91 -7.45 6.47
N CYS A 41 2.51 -8.62 6.97
CA CYS A 41 3.09 -9.23 8.16
C CYS A 41 4.31 -10.09 7.80
N SER A 42 5.20 -10.34 8.75
CA SER A 42 6.37 -11.23 8.64
C SER A 42 6.03 -12.65 8.18
N SER A 43 4.84 -13.14 8.55
CA SER A 43 4.30 -14.45 8.16
C SER A 43 3.64 -14.46 6.77
N PHE A 44 3.67 -13.33 6.06
CA PHE A 44 3.10 -13.21 4.72
C PHE A 44 3.78 -14.17 3.75
N ASN A 45 3.00 -15.12 3.24
CA ASN A 45 3.39 -15.99 2.14
C ASN A 45 2.23 -16.06 1.13
N SER A 46 2.57 -16.23 -0.15
CA SER A 46 1.61 -16.22 -1.26
C SER A 46 0.58 -17.36 -1.20
N VAL A 47 0.81 -18.39 -0.38
CA VAL A 47 -0.04 -19.59 -0.26
C VAL A 47 -1.11 -19.42 0.81
N GLN A 48 -0.81 -18.70 1.89
CA GLN A 48 -1.68 -18.50 3.05
C GLN A 48 -2.47 -17.18 2.96
N CYS A 49 -2.06 -16.27 2.07
CA CYS A 49 -2.66 -14.95 1.92
C CYS A 49 -2.94 -14.63 0.43
N GLY A 50 -3.70 -15.51 -0.22
CA GLY A 50 -3.91 -15.48 -1.68
C GLY A 50 -4.56 -14.19 -2.18
N SER A 51 -5.58 -13.68 -1.47
CA SER A 51 -6.28 -12.44 -1.82
C SER A 51 -5.36 -11.21 -1.77
N LEU A 52 -4.61 -11.04 -0.68
CA LEU A 52 -3.69 -9.94 -0.45
C LEU A 52 -2.51 -10.01 -1.43
N TRP A 53 -2.10 -11.22 -1.83
CA TRP A 53 -1.11 -11.39 -2.89
C TRP A 53 -1.63 -10.94 -4.26
N GLU A 54 -2.89 -11.23 -4.61
CA GLU A 54 -3.49 -10.68 -5.83
C GLU A 54 -3.59 -9.15 -5.78
N ASP A 55 -3.96 -8.58 -4.63
CA ASP A 55 -4.03 -7.13 -4.42
C ASP A 55 -2.64 -6.48 -4.56
N CYS A 56 -1.60 -7.13 -4.02
CA CYS A 56 -0.20 -6.75 -4.23
C CYS A 56 0.16 -6.75 -5.72
N LYS A 57 -0.12 -7.82 -6.46
CA LYS A 57 0.15 -7.87 -7.91
C LYS A 57 -0.62 -6.80 -8.67
N GLU A 58 -1.85 -6.51 -8.26
CA GLU A 58 -2.65 -5.43 -8.85
C GLU A 58 -2.00 -4.08 -8.61
N ALA A 59 -1.60 -3.77 -7.37
CA ALA A 59 -0.99 -2.50 -7.00
C ALA A 59 0.42 -2.27 -7.58
N PHE A 60 1.24 -3.32 -7.68
CA PHE A 60 2.65 -3.20 -8.06
C PHE A 60 2.91 -3.53 -9.52
N LEU A 61 2.33 -4.62 -10.04
CA LEU A 61 2.71 -5.17 -11.35
C LEU A 61 1.75 -4.76 -12.46
N LYS A 62 0.45 -4.70 -12.17
CA LYS A 62 -0.59 -4.41 -13.18
C LYS A 62 -0.96 -2.93 -13.25
N ASN A 63 -0.97 -2.23 -12.13
CA ASN A 63 -1.22 -0.81 -12.11
C ASN A 63 0.02 -0.05 -12.61
N THR A 64 0.01 0.26 -13.91
CA THR A 64 1.10 0.98 -14.58
C THR A 64 1.09 2.48 -14.29
N GLU A 65 0.02 3.00 -13.68
CA GLU A 65 0.02 4.38 -13.23
C GLU A 65 1.05 4.50 -12.10
N ALA A 66 2.01 5.41 -12.28
CA ALA A 66 3.02 5.67 -11.29
C ALA A 66 2.36 6.43 -10.11
N LYS A 67 1.54 5.76 -9.32
CA LYS A 67 0.90 6.30 -8.12
C LYS A 67 1.80 6.09 -6.90
N PRO A 68 1.77 7.01 -5.91
CA PRO A 68 2.41 6.78 -4.62
C PRO A 68 1.88 5.49 -3.98
N ARG A 69 2.79 4.66 -3.47
CA ARG A 69 2.47 3.40 -2.80
C ARG A 69 3.30 3.26 -1.52
N ILE A 70 2.69 2.77 -0.46
CA ILE A 70 3.37 2.51 0.81
C ILE A 70 3.20 1.02 1.15
N VAL A 71 4.31 0.34 1.45
CA VAL A 71 4.32 -1.01 1.99
C VAL A 71 4.78 -0.91 3.44
N TYR A 72 3.88 -1.18 4.37
CA TYR A 72 4.26 -1.47 5.75
C TYR A 72 4.62 -2.95 5.84
N HIS A 73 5.82 -3.24 6.34
CA HIS A 73 6.30 -4.60 6.52
C HIS A 73 6.71 -4.81 7.98
N LYS A 74 5.91 -5.59 8.71
CA LYS A 74 6.25 -6.01 10.08
C LYS A 74 7.34 -7.07 10.02
N ILE A 75 8.49 -6.77 10.60
CA ILE A 75 9.61 -7.69 10.76
C ILE A 75 9.57 -8.25 12.18
N ASP A 76 9.57 -9.57 12.31
CA ASP A 76 9.78 -10.22 13.60
C ASP A 76 11.27 -10.34 13.89
N ASN A 77 11.64 -10.24 15.18
CA ASN A 77 13.03 -10.35 15.62
C ASN A 77 13.67 -11.67 15.12
N GLY A 78 14.51 -11.57 14.08
CA GLY A 78 15.24 -12.70 13.49
C GLY A 78 14.71 -13.22 12.16
N ALA A 79 13.54 -12.76 11.70
CA ALA A 79 13.04 -13.08 10.37
C ALA A 79 13.69 -12.16 9.32
N ARG A 80 14.22 -12.73 8.23
CA ARG A 80 14.54 -11.93 7.03
C ARG A 80 13.23 -11.40 6.45
N SER A 81 13.31 -10.25 5.78
CA SER A 81 12.23 -9.77 4.93
C SER A 81 11.70 -10.94 4.08
N SER A 82 10.38 -11.15 4.01
CA SER A 82 9.86 -12.32 3.31
C SER A 82 10.29 -12.26 1.84
N ASP A 83 10.86 -13.37 1.35
CA ASP A 83 11.42 -13.45 -0.02
C ASP A 83 10.40 -13.01 -1.08
N CYS A 84 9.10 -13.21 -0.82
CA CYS A 84 8.02 -12.81 -1.71
C CYS A 84 7.82 -11.29 -1.82
N ILE A 85 8.03 -10.51 -0.75
CA ILE A 85 7.96 -9.05 -0.80
C ILE A 85 9.14 -8.53 -1.59
N GLN A 86 10.34 -9.05 -1.34
CA GLN A 86 11.52 -8.65 -2.08
C GLN A 86 11.36 -8.95 -3.57
N GLN A 87 10.89 -10.15 -3.94
CA GLN A 87 10.62 -10.52 -5.32
C GLN A 87 9.57 -9.59 -5.97
N LEU A 88 8.45 -9.32 -5.29
CA LEU A 88 7.42 -8.41 -5.78
C LEU A 88 7.99 -7.02 -6.10
N MET A 89 8.91 -6.53 -5.27
CA MET A 89 9.56 -5.25 -5.46
C MET A 89 10.62 -5.25 -6.55
N GLU A 90 11.31 -6.37 -6.75
CA GLU A 90 12.24 -6.52 -7.85
C GLU A 90 11.51 -6.49 -9.20
N GLU A 91 10.30 -7.05 -9.25
CA GLU A 91 9.40 -7.10 -10.40
C GLU A 91 8.58 -5.81 -10.61
N ASP A 92 8.45 -4.93 -9.60
CA ASP A 92 7.72 -3.66 -9.71
C ASP A 92 8.38 -2.71 -10.74
N PRO A 93 7.73 -2.42 -11.89
CA PRO A 93 8.28 -1.55 -12.93
C PRO A 93 8.47 -0.11 -12.46
N ASN A 94 7.81 0.28 -11.36
CA ASN A 94 7.81 1.62 -10.79
C ASN A 94 8.63 1.72 -9.48
N LYS A 95 9.44 0.68 -9.16
CA LYS A 95 10.20 0.57 -7.90
C LYS A 95 11.14 1.73 -7.58
N ALA A 96 11.66 2.41 -8.61
CA ALA A 96 12.70 3.41 -8.46
C ALA A 96 12.24 4.75 -7.87
N ASN A 97 10.93 5.10 -7.92
CA ASN A 97 10.51 6.48 -7.66
C ASN A 97 9.28 6.67 -6.76
N LYS A 98 8.43 5.65 -6.52
CA LYS A 98 7.11 5.89 -5.89
C LYS A 98 6.64 4.88 -4.85
N THR A 99 7.38 3.79 -4.65
CA THR A 99 7.09 2.81 -3.61
C THR A 99 7.94 3.11 -2.38
N LYS A 100 7.30 3.36 -1.23
CA LYS A 100 7.95 3.55 0.07
C LYS A 100 7.76 2.29 0.92
N ILE A 101 8.86 1.69 1.36
CA ILE A 101 8.83 0.58 2.31
C ILE A 101 9.05 1.12 3.72
N ILE A 102 8.24 0.65 4.66
CA ILE A 102 8.36 0.91 6.09
C ILE A 102 8.57 -0.46 6.75
N GLU A 103 9.83 -0.80 6.93
CA GLU A 103 10.22 -1.97 7.73
C GLU A 103 10.13 -1.61 9.21
N HIS A 104 9.43 -2.44 9.99
CA HIS A 104 9.13 -2.12 11.38
C HIS A 104 9.18 -3.35 12.28
N ASN A 105 9.90 -3.29 13.40
CA ASN A 105 9.99 -4.38 14.36
C ASN A 105 9.42 -4.06 15.76
N GLY A 106 9.03 -2.82 16.04
CA GLY A 106 8.42 -2.38 17.31
C GLY A 106 6.92 -2.69 17.41
N GLU A 107 6.23 -2.03 18.34
CA GLU A 107 4.80 -2.26 18.59
C GLU A 107 3.91 -1.82 17.40
N PRO A 108 2.78 -2.50 17.14
CA PRO A 108 1.89 -2.16 16.01
C PRO A 108 1.49 -0.68 15.96
N GLU A 109 1.28 -0.05 17.12
CA GLU A 109 0.93 1.37 17.25
C GLU A 109 2.04 2.30 16.73
N GLU A 110 3.30 1.97 17.01
CA GLU A 110 4.47 2.69 16.50
C GLU A 110 4.57 2.56 14.98
N GLY A 111 4.29 1.36 14.47
CA GLY A 111 4.26 1.07 13.03
C GLY A 111 3.15 1.81 12.31
N ALA A 112 1.96 1.86 12.90
CA ALA A 112 0.83 2.62 12.39
C ALA A 112 1.12 4.12 12.38
N TYR A 113 1.71 4.65 13.45
CA TYR A 113 2.11 6.06 13.53
C TYR A 113 3.17 6.42 12.48
N SER A 114 4.18 5.57 12.30
CA SER A 114 5.21 5.73 11.27
C SER A 114 4.60 5.72 9.86
N THR A 115 3.65 4.82 9.61
CA THR A 115 2.90 4.76 8.35
C THR A 115 2.09 6.03 8.12
N TYR A 116 1.36 6.49 9.13
CA TYR A 116 0.60 7.73 9.07
C TYR A 116 1.47 8.94 8.71
N CYS A 117 2.66 9.07 9.32
CA CYS A 117 3.58 10.17 9.00
C CYS A 117 3.99 10.18 7.52
N HIS A 118 4.20 9.01 6.92
CA HIS A 118 4.52 8.91 5.49
C HIS A 118 3.31 9.21 4.61
N VAL A 119 2.11 8.77 5.00
CA VAL A 119 0.86 9.13 4.32
C VAL A 119 0.68 10.65 4.30
N GLU A 120 0.90 11.31 5.43
CA GLU A 120 0.80 12.77 5.52
C GLU A 120 1.77 13.48 4.56
N GLN A 121 3.01 12.99 4.46
CA GLN A 121 4.01 13.51 3.52
C GLN A 121 3.57 13.32 2.06
N VAL A 122 3.06 12.14 1.71
CA VAL A 122 2.55 11.86 0.36
C VAL A 122 1.36 12.75 0.03
N ILE A 123 0.38 12.89 0.94
CA ILE A 123 -0.78 13.76 0.73
C ILE A 123 -0.33 15.20 0.53
N LYS A 124 0.59 15.70 1.36
CA LYS A 124 1.15 17.05 1.20
C LYS A 124 1.77 17.22 -0.19
N GLN A 125 2.63 16.28 -0.63
CA GLN A 125 3.24 16.33 -1.95
C GLN A 125 2.21 16.33 -3.09
N VAL A 126 1.19 15.46 -3.00
CA VAL A 126 0.12 15.37 -4.01
C VAL A 126 -0.67 16.68 -4.04
N CYS A 127 -1.12 17.21 -2.90
CA CYS A 127 -1.85 18.47 -2.83
C CYS A 127 -1.02 19.66 -3.36
N TYR A 128 0.26 19.78 -2.97
CA TYR A 128 1.12 20.85 -3.45
C TYR A 128 1.43 20.75 -4.95
N SER A 129 1.58 19.53 -5.47
CA SER A 129 1.82 19.31 -6.89
C SER A 129 0.64 19.79 -7.73
N VAL A 130 -0.60 19.66 -7.27
CA VAL A 130 -1.79 20.09 -8.00
C VAL A 130 -1.98 21.61 -7.96
N GLN A 131 -1.59 22.29 -6.87
CA GLN A 131 -1.67 23.75 -6.76
C GLN A 131 -0.77 24.53 -7.74
N HIS A 132 0.24 23.88 -8.35
CA HIS A 132 1.14 24.52 -9.32
C HIS A 132 0.67 24.38 -10.78
N TRP A 133 -0.47 23.72 -11.02
CA TRP A 133 -1.08 23.55 -12.36
C TRP A 133 -2.41 24.31 -12.54
N THR A 134 -2.84 25.05 -11.53
CA THR A 134 -4.02 25.96 -11.55
C THR A 134 -3.58 27.40 -11.44
#